data_AF-A0A9N9HNE7-F1
#
_entry.id   AF-A0A9N9HNE7-F1
#
_cell.length_a   1.000
_cell.length_b   1.000
_cell.length_c   1.000
_cell.angle_alpha   90.00
_cell.angle_beta   90.00
_cell.angle_gamma   90.00
#
_symmetry.space_group_name_H-M   'P 1'
#
loop_
_entity.id
_entity.type
_entity.pdbx_description
1 polymer ?
#
loop_
_entity_poly.entity_id
_entity_poly.type
_entity_poly.pdbx_seq_one_letter_code
_entity_poly.pdbx_strand_id
1 'polypeptide(L)' 'ATVGRVLRIYKKWGYVKDPFIGPKGRRKLFDMNDMEICKLKMNWYLDKLVSEMKRLTGKTVSIPTLWQSLKFCRITRKK' A
#
# COMPACT_ATOMS: atom_id res chain seq x y z
N ALA A 1 -36.45 -33.37 1.62
CA ALA A 1 -35.67 -32.66 2.66
C ALA A 1 -34.39 -32.02 2.07
N THR A 2 -34.55 -31.07 1.14
CA THR A 2 -33.44 -30.53 0.32
C THR A 2 -33.08 -29.10 0.73
N VAL A 3 -34.09 -28.27 0.99
CA VAL A 3 -33.95 -26.88 1.45
C VAL A 3 -33.20 -26.79 2.79
N GLY A 4 -33.45 -27.73 3.71
CA GLY A 4 -32.78 -27.77 5.01
C GLY A 4 -31.27 -28.09 4.94
N ARG A 5 -30.80 -28.76 3.88
CA ARG A 5 -29.37 -28.97 3.62
C ARG A 5 -28.73 -27.71 3.07
N VAL A 6 -29.39 -27.06 2.11
CA VAL A 6 -28.93 -25.79 1.50
C VAL A 6 -28.82 -24.69 2.56
N LEU A 7 -29.80 -24.55 3.45
CA LEU A 7 -29.77 -23.56 4.53
C LEU A 7 -28.63 -23.81 5.52
N ARG A 8 -28.31 -25.09 5.79
CA ARG A 8 -27.19 -25.47 6.67
C ARG A 8 -25.84 -25.13 6.06
N ILE A 9 -25.70 -25.37 4.76
CA ILE A 9 -24.52 -25.01 3.98
C ILE A 9 -24.37 -23.48 3.99
N TYR A 10 -25.43 -22.74 3.65
CA TYR A 10 -25.41 -21.28 3.64
C TYR A 10 -25.03 -20.68 5.01
N LYS A 11 -25.62 -21.17 6.11
CA LYS A 11 -25.21 -20.77 7.47
C LYS A 11 -23.72 -21.07 7.71
N LYS A 12 -23.24 -22.26 7.32
CA LYS A 12 -21.82 -22.63 7.47
C LYS A 12 -20.88 -21.71 6.69
N TRP A 13 -21.25 -21.31 5.47
CA TRP A 13 -20.48 -20.37 4.65
C TRP A 13 -20.55 -18.92 5.16
N GLY A 14 -21.68 -18.49 5.73
CA GLY A 14 -21.79 -17.16 6.36
C GLY A 14 -20.86 -16.96 7.57
N TYR A 15 -20.39 -18.06 8.19
CA TYR A 15 -19.38 -18.05 9.26
C TYR A 15 -17.93 -18.15 8.76
N VAL A 16 -17.72 -18.40 7.46
CA VAL A 16 -16.38 -18.38 6.87
C VAL A 16 -16.01 -16.91 6.70
N LYS A 17 -15.33 -16.35 7.70
CA LYS A 17 -14.62 -15.08 7.54
C LYS A 17 -13.65 -15.23 6.38
N ASP A 18 -13.72 -14.33 5.42
CA ASP A 18 -12.79 -14.28 4.30
C ASP A 18 -11.35 -14.27 4.86
N PRO A 19 -10.51 -15.27 4.50
CA PRO A 19 -9.15 -15.40 5.03
C PRO A 19 -8.23 -14.24 4.61
N PHE A 20 -8.64 -13.42 3.63
CA PHE A 20 -7.99 -12.20 3.18
C PHE A 20 -8.46 -10.94 3.94
N ILE A 21 -9.50 -11.05 4.78
CA ILE A 21 -9.85 -10.03 5.80
C ILE A 21 -8.92 -10.25 7.02
N GLY A 22 -7.62 -10.16 6.76
CA GLY A 22 -6.63 -9.95 7.81
C GLY A 22 -6.62 -8.48 8.23
N PRO A 23 -6.06 -8.14 9.40
CA PRO A 23 -5.73 -6.75 9.69
C PRO A 23 -4.88 -6.20 8.54
N LYS A 24 -5.28 -5.05 7.97
CA LYS A 24 -4.51 -4.35 6.92
C LYS A 24 -3.04 -4.33 7.34
N GLY A 25 -2.16 -4.89 6.51
CA GLY A 25 -0.74 -5.05 6.82
C GLY A 25 -0.09 -3.75 7.34
N ARG A 26 0.95 -3.92 8.17
CA ARG A 26 1.70 -2.86 8.87
C ARG A 26 1.78 -1.56 8.07
N ARG A 27 1.22 -0.50 8.69
CA ARG A 27 1.41 0.95 8.50
C ARG A 27 1.96 1.39 7.14
N LYS A 28 1.17 2.19 6.41
CA LYS A 28 1.63 3.00 5.27
C LYS A 28 2.94 3.70 5.65
N LEU A 29 4.06 3.28 5.06
CA LEU A 29 5.38 3.91 5.27
C LEU A 29 5.37 5.36 4.79
N PHE A 30 4.57 5.65 3.77
CA PHE A 30 4.38 6.98 3.22
C PHE A 30 2.96 7.46 3.47
N ASP A 31 2.84 8.66 4.00
CA ASP A 31 1.58 9.39 4.00
C ASP A 31 1.39 10.13 2.66
N MET A 32 0.17 10.59 2.38
CA MET A 32 -0.13 11.35 1.18
C MET A 32 0.71 12.64 1.07
N ASN A 33 1.03 13.27 2.21
CA ASN A 33 1.89 14.45 2.25
C ASN A 33 3.35 14.12 1.84
N ASP A 34 3.87 12.96 2.27
CA ASP A 34 5.20 12.49 1.86
C ASP A 34 5.26 12.28 0.33
N MET A 35 4.15 11.85 -0.27
CA MET A 35 4.05 11.65 -1.72
C MET A 35 3.98 12.95 -2.51
N GLU A 36 3.34 13.99 -1.99
CA GLU A 36 3.33 15.31 -2.64
C GLU A 36 4.73 15.91 -2.73
N ILE A 37 5.55 15.74 -1.68
CA ILE A 37 6.97 16.16 -1.71
C ILE A 37 7.73 15.42 -2.83
N CYS A 38 7.46 14.11 -3.00
CA CYS A 38 8.03 13.33 -4.09
C CYS A 38 7.58 13.82 -5.48
N LYS A 39 6.32 14.22 -5.64
CA LYS A 39 5.82 14.75 -6.92
C LYS A 39 6.51 16.06 -7.29
N LEU A 40 6.66 16.97 -6.33
CA LEU A 40 7.34 18.26 -6.56
C LEU A 40 8.82 18.07 -6.97
N LYS A 41 9.45 16.99 -6.50
CA LYS A 41 10.87 16.68 -6.73
C LYS A 41 11.09 15.48 -7.67
N MET A 42 10.12 15.13 -8.52
CA MET A 42 10.17 13.94 -9.38
C MET A 42 11.35 13.93 -10.38
N ASN A 43 11.93 15.10 -10.67
CA ASN A 43 13.09 15.22 -11.57
C ASN A 43 14.41 14.78 -10.91
N TRP A 44 14.43 14.52 -9.60
CA TRP A 44 15.63 14.14 -8.87
C TRP A 44 15.89 12.63 -8.93
N TYR A 45 17.14 12.24 -8.72
CA TYR A 45 17.50 10.83 -8.58
C TYR A 45 16.91 10.22 -7.30
N LEU A 46 16.65 8.91 -7.33
CA LEU A 46 16.02 8.19 -6.22
C LEU A 46 16.84 8.25 -4.93
N ASP A 47 18.17 8.25 -5.00
CA ASP A 47 19.05 8.37 -3.82
C ASP A 47 18.89 9.74 -3.13
N LYS A 48 18.76 10.81 -3.92
CA LYS A 48 18.53 12.17 -3.41
C LYS A 48 17.15 12.27 -2.78
N LEU A 49 16.14 11.66 -3.40
CA LEU A 49 14.78 11.60 -2.84
C LEU A 49 14.75 10.84 -1.51
N VAL A 50 15.46 9.71 -1.39
CA VAL A 50 15.57 8.96 -0.12
C VAL A 50 16.24 9.82 0.96
N SER A 51 17.32 10.53 0.61
CA SER A 51 18.02 11.41 1.55
C SER A 51 17.15 12.58 2.01
N GLU A 52 16.38 13.16 1.09
CA GLU A 52 15.47 14.27 1.37
C GLU A 52 14.26 13.82 2.20
N MET A 53 13.70 12.64 1.91
CA MET A 53 12.66 12.00 2.71
C MET A 53 13.12 11.75 4.14
N LYS A 54 14.36 11.30 4.32
CA LYS A 54 14.97 11.12 5.64
C LYS A 54 15.12 12.46 6.36
N ARG A 55 15.48 13.53 5.65
CA ARG A 55 15.63 14.88 6.21
C ARG A 55 14.28 15.50 6.64
N LEU A 56 13.25 15.38 5.81
CA LEU A 56 11.97 16.06 6.02
C LEU A 56 11.04 15.30 6.96
N THR A 57 10.93 13.98 6.80
CA THR A 57 10.00 13.17 7.57
C THR A 57 10.69 12.35 8.67
N GLY A 58 12.03 12.32 8.71
CA GLY A 58 12.78 11.43 9.61
C GLY A 58 12.68 9.95 9.24
N LYS A 59 11.97 9.61 8.15
CA LYS A 59 11.69 8.24 7.73
C LYS A 59 12.83 7.75 6.86
N THR A 60 13.50 6.70 7.31
CA THR A 60 14.49 6.00 6.49
C THR A 60 13.77 4.98 5.63
N VAL A 61 13.86 5.14 4.31
CA VAL A 61 13.18 4.29 3.33
C VAL A 61 14.19 3.70 2.37
N SER A 62 14.01 2.44 1.98
CA SER A 62 14.85 1.84 0.96
C SER A 62 14.43 2.29 -0.43
N ILE A 63 15.38 2.38 -1.37
CA ILE A 63 15.12 2.75 -2.76
C ILE A 63 14.01 1.88 -3.40
N PRO A 64 13.99 0.54 -3.23
CA PRO A 64 12.91 -0.30 -3.78
C PRO A 64 11.54 0.05 -3.21
N THR A 65 11.47 0.40 -1.92
CA THR A 65 10.21 0.77 -1.26
C THR A 65 9.69 2.11 -1.78
N LEU A 66 10.58 3.09 -1.95
CA LEU A 66 10.24 4.37 -2.56
C LEU A 66 9.74 4.17 -4.00
N TRP A 67 10.47 3.39 -4.80
CA TRP A 67 10.09 3.09 -6.19
C TRP A 67 8.72 2.41 -6.29
N GLN A 68 8.47 1.39 -5.46
CA GLN A 68 7.19 0.69 -5.43
C GLN A 68 6.04 1.66 -5.11
N SER A 69 6.29 2.62 -4.22
CA SER A 69 5.28 3.58 -3.79
C SER A 69 5.03 4.67 -4.85
N LEU A 70 6.08 5.13 -5.54
CA LEU A 70 5.96 6.01 -6.71
C LEU A 70 5.17 5.33 -7.85
N LYS A 71 5.48 4.05 -8.11
CA LYS A 71 4.76 3.22 -9.09
C LYS A 71 3.28 3.08 -8.72
N PHE A 72 2.98 2.82 -7.45
CA PHE A 72 1.60 2.78 -6.96
C PHE A 72 0.87 4.11 -7.18
N CYS A 73 1.54 5.24 -6.92
CA CYS A 73 1.02 6.57 -7.18
C CYS A 73 0.98 6.96 -8.67
N ARG A 74 1.33 6.05 -9.60
CA ARG A 74 1.46 6.29 -11.05
C ARG A 74 2.38 7.46 -11.39
N ILE A 75 3.28 7.82 -10.48
CA ILE A 75 4.32 8.81 -10.66
C ILE A 75 5.43 8.11 -11.44
N THR A 76 5.23 8.02 -12.75
CA THR A 76 6.19 7.41 -13.68
C THR A 76 6.85 8.51 -14.46
N ARG A 77 8.18 8.43 -14.62
CA ARG A 77 8.92 9.36 -15.46
C ARG A 77 8.37 9.22 -16.88
N LYS A 78 7.90 10.33 -17.47
CA LYS A 78 7.55 10.37 -18.89
C LYS A 78 8.82 10.01 -19.68
N LYS A 79 8.65 9.13 -20.68
CA LYS A 79 9.72 8.66 -21.56
C LYS A 79 10.16 9.75 -22.51
#